data_AF-A0A852AJF2-F1
#
_entry.id   AF-A0A852AJF2-F1
#
_cell.length_a   1.000
_cell.length_b   1.000
_cell.length_c   1.000
_cell.angle_alpha   90.00
_cell.angle_beta   90.00
_cell.angle_gamma   90.00
#
_symmetry.space_group_name_H-M   'P 1'
#
loop_
_entity.id
_entity.type
_entity.pdbx_description
1 polymer ?
#
loop_
_entity_poly.entity_id
_entity_poly.type
_entity_poly.pdbx_seq_one_letter_code
_entity_poly.pdbx_strand_id
1 'polypeptide(L)'
;ASLLAEFFSWFATLDLGGLLLSPLEGRALPRPPPEALGGLRPGPLTLQDPFELSHNVAANVTARTVSRFVRCCRDAARLCRGPEFVQRSRRGRPWGVMRLLQAGNRGDPGGSQGKFLIPVPLRPPAGRGGVSQSEAGAAAAFVLSEVLGCGCEPRDAGTAPGAEGHL
;
A
#
# COMPACT_ATOMS: atom_id res chain seq x y z
N ALA A 1 -12.64 16.01 -6.75
CA ALA A 1 -11.27 15.48 -6.92
C ALA A 1 -11.18 14.81 -8.30
N SER A 2 -9.99 14.51 -8.82
CA SER A 2 -9.84 13.88 -10.15
C SER A 2 -9.86 12.36 -10.04
N LEU A 3 -10.43 11.66 -11.03
CA LEU A 3 -10.52 10.19 -11.07
C LEU A 3 -9.16 9.51 -10.87
N LEU A 4 -8.08 10.10 -11.39
CA LEU A 4 -6.74 9.55 -11.25
C LEU A 4 -6.23 9.61 -9.80
N ALA A 5 -6.45 10.73 -9.11
CA ALA A 5 -6.05 10.87 -7.71
C ALA A 5 -6.86 9.94 -6.80
N GLU A 6 -8.15 9.77 -7.12
CA GLU A 6 -9.06 8.86 -6.42
C GLU A 6 -8.68 7.40 -6.65
N PHE A 7 -8.36 6.99 -7.88
CA PHE A 7 -7.85 5.66 -8.20
C PHE A 7 -6.65 5.30 -7.32
N PHE A 8 -5.64 6.18 -7.29
CA PHE A 8 -4.46 5.95 -6.46
C PHE A 8 -4.78 5.94 -4.97
N SER A 9 -5.65 6.83 -4.50
CA SER A 9 -6.03 6.89 -3.10
C SER A 9 -6.79 5.65 -2.66
N TRP A 10 -7.72 5.16 -3.48
CA TRP A 10 -8.55 3.99 -3.20
C TRP A 10 -7.67 2.75 -3.07
N PHE A 11 -6.90 2.41 -4.10
CA PHE A 11 -6.00 1.24 -4.08
C PHE A 11 -4.89 1.33 -3.02
N ALA A 12 -4.51 2.53 -2.56
CA ALA A 12 -3.56 2.70 -1.46
C ALA A 12 -4.10 2.34 -0.07
N THR A 13 -5.43 2.24 0.07
CA THR A 13 -6.15 2.01 1.33
C THR A 13 -6.75 0.61 1.47
N LEU A 14 -6.89 -0.14 0.38
CA LEU A 14 -7.52 -1.46 0.40
C LEU A 14 -6.62 -2.54 1.00
N ASP A 15 -7.24 -3.45 1.76
CA ASP A 15 -6.67 -4.76 2.03
C ASP A 15 -6.94 -5.71 0.85
N LEU A 16 -6.10 -5.62 -0.18
CA LEU A 16 -6.20 -6.46 -1.39
C LEU A 16 -6.07 -7.97 -1.08
N GLY A 17 -5.43 -8.30 0.04
CA GLY A 17 -5.27 -9.67 0.53
C GLY A 17 -6.51 -10.22 1.24
N GLY A 18 -7.48 -9.38 1.59
CA GLY A 18 -8.76 -9.76 2.18
C GLY A 18 -9.95 -9.64 1.22
N LEU A 19 -9.73 -9.13 0.01
CA LEU A 19 -10.77 -8.80 -0.96
C LEU A 19 -10.74 -9.69 -2.20
N LEU A 20 -11.92 -9.79 -2.83
CA LEU A 20 -12.17 -10.28 -4.18
C LEU A 20 -12.68 -9.10 -5.01
N LEU A 21 -11.92 -8.66 -6.00
CA LEU A 21 -12.36 -7.62 -6.92
C LEU A 21 -13.15 -8.27 -8.06
N SER A 22 -14.46 -8.01 -8.15
CA SER A 22 -15.33 -8.58 -9.18
C SER A 22 -15.80 -7.50 -10.16
N PRO A 23 -15.29 -7.49 -11.40
CA PRO A 23 -15.81 -6.62 -12.46
C PRO A 23 -17.27 -6.94 -12.81
N LEU A 24 -17.68 -8.21 -12.72
CA LEU A 24 -19.05 -8.64 -12.99
C LEU A 24 -20.05 -7.98 -12.01
N GLU A 25 -19.69 -7.91 -10.73
CA GLU A 25 -20.52 -7.22 -9.71
C GLU A 25 -20.20 -5.72 -9.57
N GLY A 26 -19.15 -5.24 -10.23
CA GLY A 26 -18.70 -3.85 -10.14
C GLY A 26 -18.25 -3.42 -8.74
N ARG A 27 -17.86 -4.35 -7.86
CA ARG A 27 -17.50 -4.07 -6.46
C ARG A 27 -16.38 -4.93 -5.91
N ALA A 28 -15.78 -4.45 -4.82
CA ALA A 28 -14.86 -5.22 -4.00
C ALA A 28 -15.67 -6.01 -2.95
N LEU A 29 -15.58 -7.33 -3.02
CA LEU A 29 -16.26 -8.25 -2.12
C LEU A 29 -15.29 -8.71 -1.01
N PRO A 30 -15.79 -8.98 0.21
CA PRO A 30 -15.03 -9.77 1.17
C PRO A 30 -14.64 -11.10 0.55
N ARG A 31 -13.41 -11.57 0.78
CA ARG A 31 -12.98 -12.85 0.25
C ARG A 31 -13.87 -13.98 0.80
N PRO A 32 -14.54 -14.76 -0.06
CA PRO A 32 -15.34 -15.88 0.38
C PRO A 32 -14.44 -17.02 0.91
N PRO A 33 -14.98 -17.91 1.74
CA PRO A 33 -14.23 -19.06 2.23
C PRO A 33 -13.84 -20.01 1.08
N PRO A 34 -12.78 -20.83 1.23
CA PRO A 34 -12.22 -21.68 0.17
C PRO A 34 -13.25 -22.56 -0.55
N GLU A 35 -14.26 -23.05 0.17
CA GLU A 35 -15.28 -23.95 -0.36
C GLU A 35 -16.23 -23.22 -1.33
N ALA A 36 -16.41 -21.92 -1.15
CA ALA A 36 -17.28 -21.08 -1.97
C ALA A 36 -16.56 -20.44 -3.17
N LEU A 37 -15.24 -20.64 -3.32
CA LEU A 37 -14.45 -20.03 -4.39
C LEU A 37 -14.61 -20.73 -5.75
N GLY A 38 -15.28 -21.88 -5.85
CA GLY A 38 -15.64 -22.49 -7.13
C GLY A 38 -14.44 -22.75 -8.07
N GLY A 39 -13.26 -23.04 -7.51
CA GLY A 39 -12.01 -23.21 -8.27
C GLY A 39 -11.18 -21.94 -8.46
N LEU A 40 -11.69 -20.77 -8.09
CA LEU A 40 -10.94 -19.51 -8.08
C LEU A 40 -9.79 -19.62 -7.08
N ARG A 41 -8.55 -19.48 -7.57
CA ARG A 41 -7.34 -19.53 -6.73
C ARG A 41 -7.08 -18.14 -6.12
N PRO A 42 -7.31 -17.96 -4.80
CA PRO A 42 -7.05 -16.68 -4.16
C PRO A 42 -5.54 -16.44 -4.06
N GLY A 43 -5.17 -15.16 -4.10
CA GLY A 43 -3.78 -14.73 -3.94
C GLY A 43 -3.66 -13.43 -3.14
N PRO A 44 -2.45 -12.87 -3.06
CA PRO A 44 -2.21 -11.54 -2.47
C PRO A 44 -3.05 -10.43 -3.12
N LEU A 45 -3.45 -10.64 -4.39
CA LEU A 45 -4.46 -9.88 -5.10
C LEU A 45 -5.37 -10.89 -5.81
N THR A 46 -6.69 -10.73 -5.66
CA THR A 46 -7.68 -11.57 -6.34
C THR A 46 -8.58 -10.68 -7.19
N LEU A 47 -8.35 -10.69 -8.50
CA LEU A 47 -9.16 -9.98 -9.50
C LEU A 47 -9.83 -11.03 -10.39
N GLN A 48 -11.15 -11.12 -10.29
CA GLN A 48 -11.93 -12.13 -11.02
C GLN A 48 -12.05 -11.74 -12.49
N ASP A 49 -11.90 -12.72 -13.38
CA ASP A 49 -12.25 -12.53 -14.79
C ASP A 49 -13.77 -12.29 -14.93
N PRO A 50 -14.23 -11.33 -15.76
CA PRO A 50 -15.65 -11.03 -15.89
C PRO A 50 -16.49 -12.16 -16.51
N PHE A 51 -15.88 -13.13 -17.19
CA PHE A 51 -16.57 -14.23 -17.88
C PHE A 51 -16.23 -15.59 -17.26
N GLU A 52 -14.94 -15.86 -17.02
CA GLU A 52 -14.48 -17.11 -16.41
C GLU A 52 -14.35 -16.93 -14.89
N LEU A 53 -15.45 -17.08 -14.15
CA LEU A 53 -15.51 -16.73 -12.72
C LEU A 53 -14.57 -17.55 -11.80
N SER A 54 -14.09 -18.71 -12.27
CA SER A 54 -13.06 -19.53 -11.63
C SER A 54 -11.62 -19.06 -11.91
N HIS A 55 -11.44 -18.03 -12.74
CA HIS A 55 -10.15 -17.51 -13.15
C HIS A 55 -9.81 -16.21 -12.40
N ASN A 56 -8.64 -16.21 -11.75
CA ASN A 56 -8.06 -15.01 -11.14
C ASN A 56 -7.00 -14.46 -12.11
N VAL A 57 -7.28 -13.35 -12.77
CA VAL A 57 -6.34 -12.73 -13.74
C VAL A 57 -5.06 -12.22 -13.06
N ALA A 58 -5.07 -12.06 -11.73
CA ALA A 58 -3.92 -11.63 -10.92
C ALA A 58 -3.23 -12.80 -10.18
N ALA A 59 -3.49 -14.06 -10.55
CA ALA A 59 -2.95 -15.23 -9.85
C ALA A 59 -1.41 -15.29 -9.83
N ASN A 60 -0.73 -14.68 -10.80
CA ASN A 60 0.73 -14.60 -10.88
C ASN A 60 1.34 -13.46 -10.04
N VAL A 61 0.51 -12.62 -9.41
CA VAL A 61 0.97 -11.46 -8.65
C VAL A 61 1.40 -11.88 -7.24
N THR A 62 2.67 -11.67 -6.93
CA THR A 62 3.23 -11.97 -5.61
C THR A 62 2.87 -10.91 -4.56
N ALA A 63 2.95 -11.28 -3.27
CA ALA A 63 2.74 -10.34 -2.17
C ALA A 63 3.72 -9.15 -2.22
N ARG A 64 4.97 -9.38 -2.64
CA ARG A 64 5.95 -8.31 -2.86
C ARG A 64 5.48 -7.31 -3.92
N THR A 65 4.89 -7.81 -5.02
CA THR A 65 4.35 -6.97 -6.09
C THR A 65 3.15 -6.16 -5.60
N VAL A 66 2.23 -6.76 -4.85
CA VAL A 66 1.08 -6.05 -4.25
C VAL A 66 1.54 -4.96 -3.29
N SER A 67 2.47 -5.26 -2.39
CA SER A 67 3.02 -4.27 -1.46
C SER A 67 3.70 -3.10 -2.18
N ARG A 68 4.43 -3.38 -3.28
CA ARG A 68 5.01 -2.33 -4.13
C ARG A 68 3.92 -1.49 -4.80
N PHE A 69 2.88 -2.13 -5.34
CA PHE A 69 1.75 -1.46 -5.98
C PHE A 69 1.03 -0.51 -5.01
N VAL A 70 0.63 -0.99 -3.83
CA VAL A 70 -0.03 -0.17 -2.79
C VAL A 70 0.83 1.03 -2.39
N ARG A 71 2.15 0.83 -2.25
CA ARG A 71 3.10 1.93 -1.99
C ARG A 71 3.12 2.94 -3.13
N CYS A 72 3.26 2.49 -4.37
CA CYS A 72 3.25 3.36 -5.54
C CYS A 72 1.94 4.14 -5.66
N CYS A 73 0.79 3.52 -5.40
CA CYS A 73 -0.50 4.19 -5.32
C CYS A 73 -0.52 5.27 -4.23
N ARG A 74 0.02 4.98 -3.03
CA ARG A 74 0.09 5.98 -1.94
C ARG A 74 0.95 7.19 -2.31
N ASP A 75 2.08 6.96 -2.97
CA ASP A 75 2.99 8.03 -3.38
C ASP A 75 2.39 8.84 -4.54
N ALA A 76 1.79 8.18 -5.52
CA ALA A 76 1.09 8.81 -6.63
C ALA A 76 -0.13 9.63 -6.15
N ALA A 77 -0.92 9.13 -5.19
CA ALA A 77 -2.04 9.86 -4.59
C ALA A 77 -1.57 11.16 -3.91
N ARG A 78 -0.40 11.14 -3.25
CA ARG A 78 0.21 12.34 -2.67
C ARG A 78 0.68 13.31 -3.75
N LEU A 79 1.34 12.79 -4.78
CA LEU A 79 1.79 13.59 -5.92
C LEU A 79 0.62 14.29 -6.61
N CYS A 80 -0.48 13.58 -6.87
CA CYS A 80 -1.67 14.13 -7.53
C CYS A 80 -2.34 15.28 -6.78
N ARG A 81 -2.14 15.38 -5.45
CA ARG A 81 -2.63 16.48 -4.62
C ARG A 81 -1.65 17.66 -4.55
N GLY A 82 -0.42 17.48 -5.02
CA GLY A 82 0.63 18.50 -4.98
C GLY A 82 0.51 19.56 -6.08
N PRO A 83 1.09 20.75 -5.87
CA PRO A 83 1.06 21.85 -6.85
C PRO A 83 1.76 21.49 -8.16
N GLU A 84 2.79 20.65 -8.11
CA GLU A 84 3.53 20.16 -9.29
C GLU A 84 2.66 19.29 -10.22
N PHE A 85 1.56 18.74 -9.71
CA PHE A 85 0.61 17.98 -10.48
C PHE A 85 -0.54 18.85 -11.02
N VAL A 86 -1.08 19.73 -10.18
CA VAL A 86 -2.25 20.54 -10.53
C VAL A 86 -1.89 21.75 -11.41
N GLN A 87 -0.73 22.36 -11.19
CA GLN A 87 -0.35 23.61 -11.84
C GLN A 87 0.69 23.38 -12.95
N ARG A 88 0.41 23.96 -14.11
CA ARG A 88 1.36 23.97 -15.22
C ARG A 88 2.63 24.73 -14.85
N SER A 89 3.76 24.07 -15.04
CA SER A 89 5.07 24.72 -14.90
C SER A 89 5.28 25.79 -15.97
N ARG A 90 5.71 26.98 -15.56
CA ARG A 90 6.06 28.10 -16.46
C ARG A 90 7.47 27.99 -17.05
N ARG A 91 8.32 27.12 -16.51
CA ARG A 91 9.76 27.05 -16.82
C ARG A 91 10.18 25.71 -17.42
N GLY A 92 9.31 25.06 -18.20
CA GLY A 92 9.61 23.78 -18.85
C GLY A 92 9.79 22.58 -17.92
N ARG A 93 9.70 22.76 -16.58
CA ARG A 93 9.78 21.64 -15.64
C ARG A 93 8.62 20.65 -15.86
N PRO A 94 8.87 19.33 -15.75
CA PRO A 94 7.83 18.32 -15.80
C PRO A 94 6.74 18.60 -14.74
N TRP A 95 5.48 18.45 -15.13
CA TRP A 95 4.30 18.72 -14.29
C TRP A 95 3.16 17.76 -14.65
N GLY A 96 2.13 17.68 -13.81
CA GLY A 96 0.97 16.83 -14.06
C GLY A 96 1.35 15.36 -14.24
N VAL A 97 0.74 14.70 -15.23
CA VAL A 97 0.95 13.27 -15.54
C VAL A 97 2.42 12.95 -15.86
N MET A 98 3.19 13.90 -16.40
CA MET A 98 4.61 13.66 -16.68
C MET A 98 5.39 13.27 -15.43
N ARG A 99 5.01 13.79 -14.25
CA ARG A 99 5.67 13.44 -12.97
C ARG A 99 5.37 12.00 -12.51
N LEU A 100 4.27 11.40 -12.98
CA LEU A 100 3.96 9.99 -12.73
C LEU A 100 4.72 9.06 -13.69
N LEU A 101 5.01 9.54 -14.91
CA LEU A 101 5.66 8.75 -15.96
C LEU A 101 7.19 8.78 -15.91
N GLN A 102 7.76 9.72 -15.16
CA GLN A 102 9.20 9.74 -14.91
C GLN A 102 9.63 8.43 -14.27
N ALA A 103 10.66 7.80 -14.84
CA ALA A 103 11.24 6.60 -14.27
C ALA A 103 11.55 6.84 -12.79
N GLY A 104 10.99 5.99 -11.92
CA GLY A 104 11.12 6.14 -10.47
C GLY A 104 12.57 6.40 -10.11
N ASN A 105 12.81 7.54 -9.48
CA ASN A 105 14.12 8.13 -9.26
C ASN A 105 15.07 7.10 -8.62
N ARG A 106 15.92 6.46 -9.43
CA ARG A 106 16.94 5.52 -8.94
C ARG A 106 18.15 6.25 -8.34
N GLY A 107 18.19 7.58 -8.36
CA GLY A 107 19.32 8.36 -7.85
C GLY A 107 19.02 9.85 -7.67
N ASP A 108 18.32 10.21 -6.59
CA ASP A 108 18.38 11.56 -6.03
C ASP A 108 18.66 11.46 -4.51
N PRO A 109 19.61 12.24 -3.96
CA PRO A 109 20.03 12.12 -2.56
C PRO A 109 19.04 12.70 -1.55
N GLY A 110 17.91 13.26 -1.99
CA GLY A 110 16.93 13.93 -1.12
C GLY A 110 15.57 13.23 -1.06
N GLY A 111 15.36 12.38 -0.06
CA GLY A 111 14.02 12.23 0.55
C GLY A 111 13.04 11.20 -0.02
N SER A 112 13.46 10.27 -0.90
CA SER A 112 12.66 9.06 -1.17
C SER A 112 13.55 7.86 -1.45
N GLN A 113 14.38 7.50 -0.47
CA GLN A 113 14.80 6.11 -0.36
C GLN A 113 13.54 5.26 -0.17
N GLY A 114 13.12 4.60 -1.25
CA GLY A 114 11.93 3.76 -1.25
C GLY A 114 12.06 2.74 -0.14
N LYS A 115 11.14 2.80 0.84
CA LYS A 115 11.08 1.88 1.97
C LYS A 115 11.26 0.45 1.47
N PHE A 116 12.43 -0.11 1.76
CA PHE A 116 12.83 -1.46 1.40
C PHE A 116 11.98 -2.41 2.24
N LEU A 117 11.08 -3.15 1.58
CA LEU A 117 10.22 -4.12 2.28
C LEU A 117 10.89 -5.48 2.24
N ILE A 118 11.32 -5.95 3.41
CA ILE A 118 11.88 -7.29 3.61
C ILE A 118 10.75 -8.18 4.11
N PRO A 119 10.32 -9.21 3.33
CA PRO A 119 9.40 -10.21 3.84
C PRO A 119 10.06 -10.95 5.00
N VAL A 120 9.46 -10.89 6.19
CA VAL A 120 9.90 -11.67 7.35
C VAL A 120 9.02 -12.92 7.44
N PRO A 121 9.58 -14.13 7.50
CA PRO A 121 8.81 -15.37 7.60
C PRO A 121 8.24 -15.50 9.02
N LEU A 122 7.10 -14.86 9.27
CA LEU A 122 6.37 -14.95 10.53
C LEU A 122 5.28 -16.03 10.46
N ARG A 123 5.00 -16.68 11.59
CA ARG A 123 3.89 -17.63 11.69
C ARG A 123 2.55 -16.88 11.68
N PRO A 124 1.54 -17.34 10.93
CA PRO A 124 0.25 -16.66 10.83
C PRO A 124 -0.43 -16.56 12.21
N PRO A 125 -1.11 -15.43 12.52
CA PRO A 125 -1.70 -15.19 13.84
C PRO A 125 -2.83 -16.17 14.21
N ALA A 126 -3.44 -16.84 13.23
CA ALA A 126 -4.55 -17.78 13.45
C ALA A 126 -4.11 -19.23 13.80
N GLY A 127 -2.81 -19.52 13.90
CA GLY A 127 -2.28 -20.82 14.31
C GLY A 127 -1.91 -20.89 15.80
N ARG A 128 -1.81 -22.09 16.36
CA ARG A 128 -1.22 -22.30 17.70
C ARG A 128 0.23 -21.81 17.67
N GLY A 129 0.53 -20.70 18.36
CA GLY A 129 1.84 -20.03 18.31
C GLY A 129 2.02 -19.03 17.15
N GLY A 130 0.92 -18.48 16.62
CA GLY A 130 0.94 -17.36 15.69
C GLY A 130 1.51 -16.08 16.32
N VAL A 131 2.23 -15.28 15.53
CA VAL A 131 2.85 -14.04 16.01
C VAL A 131 1.93 -12.88 15.67
N SER A 132 1.53 -12.10 16.68
CA SER A 132 0.74 -10.89 16.51
C SER A 132 1.56 -9.76 15.88
N GLN A 133 0.90 -8.76 15.28
CA GLN A 133 1.61 -7.59 14.74
C GLN A 133 2.37 -6.81 15.83
N SER A 134 1.85 -6.76 17.06
CA SER A 134 2.51 -6.10 18.19
C SER A 134 3.78 -6.85 18.60
N GLU A 135 3.75 -8.17 18.65
CA GLU A 135 4.95 -8.99 18.94
C GLU A 135 5.99 -8.88 17.83
N ALA A 136 5.56 -8.92 16.57
CA ALA A 136 6.46 -8.71 15.43
C ALA A 136 7.09 -7.31 15.45
N GLY A 137 6.31 -6.28 15.80
CA GLY A 137 6.78 -4.91 15.97
C GLY A 137 7.79 -4.78 17.11
N ALA A 138 7.52 -5.38 18.26
CA ALA A 138 8.41 -5.40 19.42
C ALA A 138 9.74 -6.12 19.10
N ALA A 139 9.68 -7.27 18.41
CA ALA A 139 10.86 -8.01 17.98
C ALA A 139 11.70 -7.19 16.98
N ALA A 140 11.05 -6.51 16.03
CA ALA A 140 11.74 -5.63 15.09
C ALA A 140 12.41 -4.45 15.82
N ALA A 141 11.71 -3.82 16.77
CA ALA A 141 12.26 -2.74 17.59
C ALA A 141 13.48 -3.20 18.40
N PHE A 142 13.40 -4.38 19.04
CA PHE A 142 14.52 -4.98 19.77
C PHE A 142 15.73 -5.23 18.87
N VAL A 143 15.55 -5.84 17.69
CA VAL A 143 16.66 -6.07 16.77
C VAL A 143 17.29 -4.76 16.31
N LEU A 144 16.47 -3.76 15.98
CA LEU A 144 16.98 -2.47 15.52
C LEU A 144 17.73 -1.72 16.63
N SER A 145 17.19 -1.66 17.84
CA SER A 145 17.79 -0.91 18.97
C SER A 145 18.92 -1.68 19.64
N GLU A 146 18.66 -2.90 20.11
CA GLU A 146 19.56 -3.65 20.99
C GLU A 146 20.62 -4.44 20.21
N VAL A 147 20.29 -4.98 19.04
CA VAL A 147 21.23 -5.78 18.24
C VAL A 147 22.02 -4.92 17.27
N LEU A 148 21.36 -3.92 16.65
CA LEU A 148 21.96 -3.09 15.60
C LEU A 148 22.32 -1.67 16.06
N GLY A 149 21.95 -1.26 17.28
CA GLY A 149 22.31 0.06 17.83
C GLY A 149 21.61 1.25 17.15
N CYS A 150 20.47 1.05 16.50
CA CYS A 150 19.73 2.09 15.80
C CYS A 150 18.88 2.94 16.75
N GLY A 151 18.95 4.27 16.63
CA GLY A 151 18.01 5.20 17.27
C GLY A 151 16.60 5.06 16.67
N CYS A 152 15.68 4.42 17.41
CA CYS A 152 14.33 4.14 16.95
C CYS A 152 13.32 5.03 17.67
N GLU A 153 12.92 6.14 17.05
CA GLU A 153 11.85 6.98 17.60
C GLU A 153 10.47 6.40 17.23
N PRO A 154 9.57 6.16 18.20
CA PRO A 154 8.19 5.80 17.89
C PRO A 154 7.55 6.96 17.13
N ARG A 155 6.85 6.64 16.03
CA ARG A 155 6.16 7.66 15.26
C ARG A 155 4.88 8.03 16.01
N ASP A 156 4.93 9.10 16.80
CA ASP A 156 3.79 9.59 17.56
C ASP A 156 2.56 9.72 16.64
N ALA A 157 1.48 9.02 17.01
CA ALA A 157 0.16 9.32 16.50
C ALA A 157 -0.17 10.73 17.00
N GLY A 158 -0.16 11.70 16.08
CA GLY A 158 -0.26 13.11 16.41
C GLY A 158 -1.40 13.43 17.37
N THR A 159 -1.04 13.89 18.57
CA THR A 159 -1.92 14.64 19.45
C THR A 159 -2.32 15.93 18.76
N ALA A 160 -3.63 16.15 18.65
CA ALA A 160 -4.23 17.34 18.05
C ALA A 160 -3.71 18.64 18.72
N PRO A 161 -3.48 19.73 17.97
CA PRO A 161 -3.19 21.03 18.57
C PRO A 161 -4.46 21.55 19.26
N GLY A 162 -4.27 21.97 20.51
CA GLY A 162 -5.31 22.24 21.49
C GLY A 162 -6.21 23.43 21.19
N ALA A 163 -7.32 23.43 21.92
CA ALA A 163 -8.27 24.52 22.02
C ALA A 163 -7.65 25.78 22.63
N GLU A 164 -7.94 26.88 21.95
CA GLU A 164 -8.21 28.26 22.40
C GLU A 164 -7.68 28.76 23.75
N GLY A 165 -6.98 29.89 23.69
CA GLY A 165 -6.77 30.81 24.81
C GLY A 165 -6.07 32.11 24.38
N HIS A 166 -6.70 33.25 24.69
CA HIS A 166 -6.29 34.66 24.48
C HIS A 166 -6.42 35.21 23.04
N LEU A 167 -7.20 36.25 22.74
CA LEU A 167 -7.77 37.38 23.51
C LEU A 167 -9.16 37.73 22.99
#